data_AF-I6UN63-F1
#
_entry.id   AF-I6UN63-F1
#
_cell.length_a   1.000
_cell.length_b   1.000
_cell.length_c   1.000
_cell.angle_alpha   90.00
_cell.angle_beta   90.00
_cell.angle_gamma   90.00
#
_symmetry.space_group_name_H-M   'P 1'
#
loop_
_entity.id
_entity.type
_entity.pdbx_description
1 polymer ?
#
loop_
_entity_poly.entity_id
_entity_poly.type
_entity_poly.pdbx_seq_one_letter_code
_entity_poly.pdbx_strand_id
1 'polypeptide(L)'
;MKRVKLGHHFYYIVTPEELRNGKFKGKNIVIEGEIENKPIIEFLPMELPSYRTTFKISGLKIEFAGTPYIKAGEKVKVYGVFVGDGIIARAIETNGAVYISEE
;
A
#
# COMPACT_ATOMS: atom_id res chain seq x y z
N MET A 1 -3.20 20.31 -5.15
CA MET A 1 -3.01 18.85 -5.01
C MET A 1 -3.72 18.40 -3.75
N LYS A 2 -4.70 17.50 -3.86
CA LYS A 2 -5.57 17.10 -2.74
C LYS A 2 -4.80 16.16 -1.79
N ARG A 3 -4.96 16.36 -0.49
CA ARG A 3 -4.39 15.48 0.54
C ARG A 3 -5.51 14.91 1.40
N VAL A 4 -5.30 13.72 1.95
CA VAL A 4 -6.16 13.10 2.95
C VAL A 4 -5.34 12.82 4.20
N LYS A 5 -5.98 12.90 5.38
CA LYS A 5 -5.36 12.54 6.65
C LYS A 5 -5.79 11.13 7.04
N LEU A 6 -4.82 10.30 7.42
CA LEU A 6 -5.05 9.00 8.05
C LEU A 6 -4.02 8.86 9.18
N GLY A 7 -4.49 8.55 10.39
CA GLY A 7 -3.65 8.58 11.59
C GLY A 7 -2.98 9.94 11.79
N HIS A 8 -1.66 9.92 12.00
CA HIS A 8 -0.83 11.11 12.20
C HIS A 8 -0.25 11.69 10.90
N HIS A 9 -0.60 11.13 9.75
CA HIS A 9 0.01 11.46 8.46
C HIS A 9 -0.96 12.09 7.46
N PHE A 10 -0.40 12.94 6.60
CA PHE A 10 -1.08 13.43 5.40
C PHE A 10 -0.52 12.72 4.17
N TYR A 11 -1.43 12.25 3.32
CA TYR A 11 -1.13 11.52 2.10
C TYR A 11 -1.61 12.31 0.89
N TYR A 12 -0.77 12.45 -0.14
CA TYR A 12 -1.20 13.00 -1.42
C TYR A 12 -2.06 11.99 -2.16
N ILE A 13 -3.25 12.41 -2.58
CA ILE A 13 -4.08 11.58 -3.45
C ILE A 13 -3.45 11.65 -4.85
N VAL A 14 -3.07 10.49 -5.38
CA VAL A 14 -2.36 10.37 -6.66
C VAL A 14 -2.98 9.28 -7.53
N THR A 15 -2.86 9.48 -8.84
CA THR A 15 -3.17 8.49 -9.86
C THR A 15 -1.91 7.72 -10.27
N PRO A 16 -2.05 6.51 -10.88
CA PRO A 16 -0.90 5.78 -11.42
C PRO A 16 -0.07 6.58 -12.42
N GLU A 17 -0.71 7.44 -13.22
CA GLU A 17 -0.04 8.28 -14.22
C GLU A 17 0.88 9.33 -13.59
N GLU A 18 0.45 9.94 -12.49
CA GLU A 18 1.23 10.94 -11.75
C GLU A 18 2.51 10.36 -11.11
N LEU A 19 2.52 9.04 -10.86
CA LEU A 19 3.67 8.34 -10.27
C LEU A 19 4.78 8.04 -11.28
N ARG A 20 4.47 7.96 -12.58
CA ARG A 20 5.47 7.69 -13.64
C ARG A 20 6.55 8.76 -13.77
N ASN A 21 6.24 9.99 -13.37
CA ASN A 21 7.13 11.14 -13.51
C ASN A 21 8.11 11.31 -12.33
N GLY A 22 8.16 10.37 -11.37
CA GLY A 22 9.13 10.37 -10.26
C GLY A 22 8.92 11.45 -9.17
N LYS A 23 8.01 12.40 -9.38
CA LYS A 23 7.73 13.56 -8.48
C LYS A 23 7.33 13.20 -7.05
N PHE A 24 6.89 11.96 -6.83
CA PHE A 24 6.36 11.47 -5.56
C PHE A 24 7.31 10.55 -4.79
N LYS A 25 8.51 10.28 -5.31
CA LYS A 25 9.48 9.42 -4.61
C LYS A 25 9.78 9.99 -3.22
N GLY A 26 9.69 9.14 -2.20
CA GLY A 26 9.86 9.47 -0.79
C GLY A 26 8.67 10.19 -0.13
N LYS A 27 7.54 10.39 -0.84
CA LYS A 27 6.36 11.07 -0.29
C LYS A 27 5.30 10.07 0.17
N ASN A 28 4.55 10.48 1.19
CA ASN A 28 3.32 9.82 1.62
C ASN A 28 2.23 10.02 0.57
N ILE A 29 1.76 8.94 -0.03
CA ILE A 29 0.72 8.94 -1.05
C ILE A 29 -0.43 8.01 -0.66
N VAL A 30 -1.59 8.28 -1.26
CA VAL A 30 -2.68 7.32 -1.34
C VAL A 30 -3.05 7.11 -2.80
N ILE A 31 -3.19 5.85 -3.18
CA ILE A 31 -3.63 5.43 -4.50
C ILE A 31 -4.79 4.45 -4.33
N GLU A 32 -5.77 4.53 -5.23
CA GLU A 32 -6.87 3.58 -5.33
C GLU A 32 -6.64 2.69 -6.55
N GLY A 33 -6.87 1.39 -6.42
CA GLY A 33 -6.68 0.45 -7.52
C GLY A 33 -7.24 -0.94 -7.22
N GLU A 34 -7.27 -1.77 -8.25
CA GLU A 34 -7.63 -3.18 -8.17
C GLU A 34 -6.38 -4.04 -7.99
N ILE A 35 -6.44 -5.03 -7.12
CA ILE A 35 -5.34 -5.98 -6.90
C ILE A 35 -5.20 -6.90 -8.13
N GLU A 36 -4.06 -6.80 -8.83
CA GLU A 36 -3.84 -7.46 -10.12
C GLU A 36 -3.51 -8.96 -9.98
N ASN A 37 -2.78 -9.32 -8.94
CA ASN A 37 -2.27 -10.67 -8.74
C ASN A 37 -2.69 -11.22 -7.37
N LYS A 38 -2.65 -12.54 -7.22
CA LYS A 38 -2.88 -13.19 -5.93
C LYS A 38 -1.90 -12.60 -4.88
N PRO A 39 -2.40 -12.04 -3.76
CA PRO A 39 -1.53 -11.59 -2.68
C PRO A 39 -0.71 -12.75 -2.12
N ILE A 40 0.56 -12.48 -1.84
CA ILE A 40 1.49 -13.43 -1.23
C ILE A 40 1.74 -12.97 0.20
N ILE A 41 1.47 -13.85 1.17
CA ILE A 41 1.72 -13.63 2.58
C ILE A 41 2.88 -14.53 3.00
N GLU A 42 4.00 -13.94 3.38
CA GLU A 42 5.21 -14.64 3.80
C GLU A 42 5.41 -14.48 5.30
N PHE A 43 5.71 -15.58 5.98
CA PHE A 43 6.19 -15.56 7.36
C PHE A 43 7.70 -15.31 7.37
N LEU A 44 8.14 -14.35 8.17
CA LEU A 44 9.54 -13.98 8.32
C LEU A 44 10.05 -14.53 9.67
N PRO A 45 10.84 -15.63 9.68
CA PRO A 45 11.39 -16.20 10.91
C PRO A 45 12.56 -15.33 11.41
N MET A 46 12.25 -14.36 12.27
CA MET A 46 13.21 -13.51 12.96
C MET A 46 13.08 -13.67 14.48
N GLU A 47 13.92 -12.99 15.27
CA GLU A 47 13.77 -12.93 16.74
C GLU A 47 12.38 -12.44 17.16
N LEU A 48 11.84 -11.46 16.43
CA LEU A 48 10.43 -11.08 16.47
C LEU A 48 9.77 -11.52 15.16
N PRO A 49 9.08 -12.67 15.15
CA PRO A 49 8.42 -13.17 13.95
C PRO A 49 7.41 -12.18 13.42
N SER A 50 7.37 -12.02 12.10
CA SER A 50 6.44 -11.10 11.44
C SER A 50 5.90 -11.68 10.14
N TYR A 51 4.92 -10.99 9.57
CA TYR A 51 4.36 -11.33 8.26
C TYR A 51 4.56 -10.17 7.30
N ARG A 52 4.87 -10.50 6.05
CA ARG A 52 4.91 -9.55 4.95
C ARG A 52 3.90 -9.97 3.89
N THR A 53 3.06 -9.03 3.48
CA THR A 53 2.14 -9.21 2.37
C THR A 53 2.61 -8.41 1.16
N THR A 54 2.63 -9.06 0.00
CA THR A 54 2.99 -8.42 -1.28
C THR A 54 1.95 -8.67 -2.35
N PHE A 55 1.66 -7.63 -3.15
CA PHE A 55 0.75 -7.68 -4.29
C PHE A 55 1.02 -6.51 -5.24
N LYS A 56 0.26 -6.40 -6.33
CA LYS A 56 0.36 -5.31 -7.30
C LYS A 56 -0.95 -4.56 -7.50
N ILE A 57 -0.85 -3.26 -7.69
CA ILE A 57 -1.93 -2.38 -8.17
C ILE A 57 -1.35 -1.45 -9.24
N SER A 58 -2.00 -1.34 -10.39
CA SER A 58 -1.54 -0.48 -11.50
C SER A 58 -0.06 -0.68 -11.87
N GLY A 59 0.43 -1.93 -11.85
CA GLY A 59 1.81 -2.31 -12.08
C GLY A 59 2.80 -2.00 -10.95
N LEU A 60 2.38 -1.33 -9.87
CA LEU A 60 3.21 -0.99 -8.72
C LEU A 60 3.24 -2.12 -7.70
N LYS A 61 4.43 -2.46 -7.20
CA LYS A 61 4.58 -3.42 -6.11
C LYS A 61 4.12 -2.78 -4.79
N ILE A 62 3.24 -3.45 -4.07
CA ILE A 62 2.82 -3.06 -2.72
C ILE A 62 3.44 -4.02 -1.72
N GLU A 63 4.05 -3.47 -0.68
CA GLU A 63 4.59 -4.22 0.46
C GLU A 63 3.93 -3.73 1.74
N PHE A 64 3.36 -4.64 2.52
CA PHE A 64 2.65 -4.34 3.76
C PHE A 64 3.09 -5.28 4.88
N ALA A 65 3.28 -4.75 6.08
CA ALA A 65 3.60 -5.55 7.26
C ALA A 65 2.29 -6.05 7.91
N GLY A 66 2.06 -7.36 7.87
CA GLY A 66 0.87 -8.00 8.42
C GLY A 66 0.17 -8.95 7.46
N THR A 67 -1.03 -9.39 7.84
CA THR A 67 -1.83 -10.43 7.18
C THR A 67 -3.23 -9.92 6.81
N PRO A 68 -3.36 -8.91 5.92
CA PRO A 68 -4.66 -8.39 5.53
C PRO A 68 -5.46 -9.47 4.80
N TYR A 69 -6.76 -9.55 5.08
CA TYR A 69 -7.67 -10.38 4.30
C TYR A 69 -8.06 -9.61 3.03
N ILE A 70 -7.32 -9.89 1.95
CA ILE A 70 -7.46 -9.27 0.62
C ILE A 70 -7.32 -10.34 -0.49
N LYS A 71 -7.88 -10.07 -1.66
CA LYS A 71 -7.81 -10.97 -2.82
C LYS A 71 -7.58 -10.25 -4.15
N ALA A 72 -7.12 -10.99 -5.15
CA ALA A 72 -7.07 -10.49 -6.53
C ALA A 72 -8.47 -10.06 -7.00
N GLY A 73 -8.53 -8.96 -7.76
CA GLY A 73 -9.78 -8.34 -8.20
C GLY A 73 -10.46 -7.44 -7.16
N GLU A 74 -9.92 -7.34 -5.94
CA GLU A 74 -10.47 -6.44 -4.92
C GLU A 74 -10.01 -5.00 -5.14
N LYS A 75 -10.94 -4.04 -5.03
CA LYS A 75 -10.62 -2.62 -5.02
C LYS A 75 -10.17 -2.19 -3.63
N VAL A 76 -9.01 -1.55 -3.57
CA VAL A 76 -8.39 -1.10 -2.33
C VAL A 76 -7.83 0.30 -2.48
N LYS A 77 -7.72 1.04 -1.36
CA LYS A 77 -6.84 2.20 -1.25
C LYS A 77 -5.61 1.83 -0.45
N VAL A 78 -4.44 2.17 -0.98
CA VAL A 78 -3.16 1.91 -0.32
C VAL A 78 -2.55 3.24 0.09
N TYR A 79 -2.31 3.38 1.38
CA TYR A 79 -1.63 4.53 2.00
C TYR A 79 -0.21 4.12 2.33
N GLY A 80 0.78 4.90 1.88
CA GLY A 80 2.17 4.54 2.15
C GLY A 80 3.19 5.50 1.55
N VAL A 81 4.46 5.10 1.60
CA VAL A 81 5.57 5.85 1.01
C VAL A 81 5.86 5.30 -0.39
N PHE A 82 5.82 6.15 -1.40
CA PHE A 82 6.22 5.76 -2.75
C PHE A 82 7.73 5.71 -2.89
N VAL A 83 8.28 4.57 -3.33
CA VAL A 83 9.74 4.37 -3.45
C VAL A 83 10.24 4.38 -4.90
N GLY A 84 9.35 4.54 -5.87
CA GLY A 84 9.66 4.71 -7.30
C GLY A 84 9.03 3.65 -8.18
N ASP A 85 9.12 2.39 -7.79
CA ASP A 85 8.55 1.21 -8.46
C ASP A 85 7.50 0.50 -7.61
N GLY A 86 7.24 1.01 -6.40
CA GLY A 86 6.30 0.45 -5.45
C GLY A 86 5.96 1.37 -4.30
N ILE A 87 5.17 0.84 -3.37
CA ILE A 87 4.69 1.53 -2.18
C ILE A 87 4.97 0.64 -0.97
N ILE A 88 5.68 1.21 0.01
CA ILE A 88 5.74 0.65 1.36
C ILE A 88 4.47 1.11 2.07
N ALA A 89 3.49 0.21 2.15
CA ALA A 89 2.17 0.49 2.68
C ALA A 89 2.19 0.55 4.21
N ARG A 90 1.53 1.58 4.73
CA ARG A 90 1.22 1.77 6.16
C ARG A 90 -0.22 1.43 6.48
N ALA A 91 -1.10 1.58 5.49
CA ALA A 91 -2.47 1.12 5.60
C ALA A 91 -3.01 0.63 4.25
N ILE A 92 -3.91 -0.34 4.33
CA ILE A 92 -4.71 -0.84 3.20
C ILE A 92 -6.17 -0.74 3.62
N GLU A 93 -6.94 0.08 2.92
CA GLU A 93 -8.39 0.21 3.09
C GLU A 93 -9.09 -0.63 2.01
N THR A 94 -9.95 -1.54 2.46
CA THR A 94 -10.86 -2.32 1.63
C THR A 94 -12.29 -1.89 1.89
N ASN A 95 -13.26 -2.53 1.24
CA ASN A 95 -14.67 -2.31 1.55
C ASN A 95 -15.07 -2.77 2.96
N GLY A 96 -14.33 -3.72 3.56
CA GLY A 96 -14.69 -4.36 4.82
C GLY A 96 -13.86 -3.92 6.03
N ALA A 97 -12.62 -3.50 5.81
CA ALA A 97 -11.71 -3.14 6.89
C ALA A 97 -10.60 -2.18 6.44
N VAL A 98 -9.99 -1.51 7.41
CA VAL A 98 -8.73 -0.78 7.22
C VAL A 98 -7.66 -1.51 8.02
N TYR A 99 -6.70 -2.11 7.32
CA TYR A 99 -5.53 -2.72 7.92
C TYR A 99 -4.46 -1.66 8.09
N ILE A 100 -3.95 -1.49 9.31
CA ILE A 100 -2.96 -0.47 9.66
C ILE A 100 -1.77 -1.19 10.28
N SER A 101 -0.56 -0.90 9.81
CA SER A 101 0.69 -1.46 10.31
C SER A 101 1.59 -0.40 10.95
N GLU A 102 1.01 0.71 11.43
CA GLU A 102 1.77 1.82 12.02
C GLU A 102 2.65 1.34 13.19
N GLU A 103 3.93 1.73 13.12
CA GLU A 103 4.51 2.60 14.16
C GLU A 103 4.50 4.04 13.65
#